data_AF-A0A7J5B8D1-F1
#
_entry.id   AF-A0A7J5B8D1-F1
#
_cell.length_a   1.000
_cell.length_b   1.000
_cell.length_c   1.000
_cell.angle_alpha   90.00
_cell.angle_beta   90.00
_cell.angle_gamma   90.00
#
_symmetry.space_group_name_H-M   'P 1'
#
loop_
_entity.id
_entity.type
_entity.pdbx_description
1 polymer ?
#
loop_
_entity_poly.entity_id
_entity_poly.type
_entity_poly.pdbx_seq_one_letter_code
_entity_poly.pdbx_strand_id
1 'polypeptide(L)'
;MSASSRVALLAGYAEGVPVQELARRFNVHRATVREIARRAGHPSRAPEHSQQLRSEAARLYAEGFTLSQVSAQLGIGDEAVRSAVVANGGTIRPKGRRRMNA
;
A
#
# COMPACT_ATOMS: atom_id res chain seq x y z
N MET A 1 7.64 7.87 25.48
CA MET A 1 7.20 9.11 24.79
C MET A 1 6.16 9.81 25.63
N SER A 2 6.29 11.13 25.82
CA SER A 2 5.27 11.93 26.50
C SER A 2 4.05 12.14 25.59
N ALA A 3 2.87 12.36 26.17
CA ALA A 3 1.63 12.59 25.44
C ALA A 3 1.75 13.76 24.44
N SER A 4 2.45 14.84 24.82
CA SER A 4 2.66 16.03 23.97
C SER A 4 3.51 15.72 22.73
N SER A 5 4.51 14.83 22.85
CA SER A 5 5.34 14.41 21.72
C SER A 5 4.53 13.60 20.70
N ARG A 6 3.55 12.82 21.17
CA ARG A 6 2.66 12.04 20.32
C ARG A 6 1.71 12.92 19.51
N VAL A 7 1.15 13.97 20.13
CA VAL A 7 0.26 14.92 19.45
C VAL A 7 1.02 15.68 18.36
N ALA A 8 2.23 16.17 18.65
CA ALA A 8 3.06 16.86 17.66
C ALA A 8 3.47 15.95 16.47
N LEU A 9 3.73 14.66 16.75
CA LEU A 9 4.01 13.67 15.71
C LEU A 9 2.78 13.44 14.82
N LEU A 10 1.60 13.32 15.41
CA LEU A 10 0.33 13.15 14.68
C LEU A 10 -0.03 14.38 13.85
N ALA A 11 0.21 15.59 14.37
CA ALA A 11 0.03 16.83 13.62
C ALA A 11 0.92 16.85 12.37
N GLY A 12 2.22 16.60 12.50
CA GLY A 12 3.12 16.51 11.34
C GLY A 12 2.75 15.36 10.39
N TYR A 13 2.24 14.25 10.92
CA TYR A 13 1.71 13.16 10.09
C TYR A 13 0.45 13.57 9.31
N ALA A 14 -0.42 14.40 9.88
CA ALA A 14 -1.60 14.94 9.21
C ALA A 14 -1.22 15.98 8.14
N GLU A 15 -0.25 16.84 8.42
CA GLU A 15 0.27 17.86 7.49
C GLU A 15 1.02 17.26 6.29
N GLY A 16 1.37 15.98 6.33
CA GLY A 16 2.04 15.30 5.22
C GLY A 16 3.55 15.29 5.28
N VAL A 17 4.11 15.58 6.45
CA VAL A 17 5.53 15.39 6.71
C VAL A 17 5.88 13.91 6.47
N PRO A 18 6.95 13.61 5.70
CA PRO A 18 7.38 12.24 5.45
C PRO A 18 7.63 11.47 6.76
N VAL A 19 7.20 10.20 6.80
CA VAL A 19 7.39 9.32 7.97
C VAL A 19 8.85 9.21 8.39
N GLN A 20 9.79 9.28 7.45
CA GLN A 20 11.22 9.24 7.73
C GLN A 20 11.68 10.50 8.47
N GLU A 21 11.13 11.66 8.12
CA GLU A 21 11.45 12.93 8.77
C GLU A 21 10.86 12.98 10.19
N LEU A 22 9.61 12.52 10.36
CA LEU A 22 8.99 12.35 11.67
C LEU A 22 9.77 11.36 12.55
N ALA A 23 10.23 10.25 11.99
CA ALA A 23 11.05 9.27 12.70
C ALA A 23 12.35 9.89 13.23
N ARG A 24 13.03 10.71 12.42
CA ARG A 24 14.24 11.43 12.83
C ARG A 24 13.95 12.48 13.89
N ARG A 25 12.97 13.36 13.64
CA ARG A 25 12.63 14.49 14.54
C ARG A 25 12.21 14.04 15.93
N PHE A 26 11.48 12.92 16.02
CA PHE A 26 10.99 12.38 17.28
C PHE A 26 11.82 11.21 17.81
N ASN A 27 12.95 10.89 17.17
CA ASN A 27 13.86 9.79 17.49
C ASN A 27 13.13 8.45 17.73
N VAL A 28 12.23 8.10 16.82
CA VAL A 28 11.45 6.85 16.87
C VAL A 28 11.57 6.07 15.57
N HIS A 29 11.35 4.76 15.67
CA HIS A 29 11.36 3.93 14.48
C HIS A 29 10.17 4.27 13.55
N ARG A 30 10.40 4.24 12.24
CA ARG A 30 9.35 4.49 11.21
C ARG A 30 8.09 3.62 11.40
N ALA A 31 8.27 2.39 11.90
CA ALA A 31 7.17 1.49 12.21
C ALA A 31 6.32 2.03 13.38
N THR A 32 6.96 2.59 14.39
CA THR A 32 6.31 3.24 15.54
C THR A 32 5.50 4.46 15.10
N VAL A 33 6.02 5.29 14.20
CA VAL A 33 5.26 6.44 13.63
C VAL A 33 3.98 5.95 12.96
N ARG A 34 4.07 4.91 12.11
CA ARG A 34 2.91 4.31 11.43
C ARG A 34 1.92 3.70 12.41
N GLU A 35 2.40 3.02 13.44
CA GLU A 35 1.55 2.42 14.46
C GLU A 35 0.82 3.49 15.29
N ILE A 36 1.52 4.56 15.68
CA ILE A 36 0.95 5.69 16.40
C ILE A 36 -0.15 6.36 15.57
N ALA A 37 0.10 6.60 14.28
CA ALA A 37 -0.87 7.15 13.34
C ALA A 37 -2.09 6.23 13.18
N ARG A 38 -1.86 4.92 12.98
CA ARG A 38 -2.94 3.91 12.89
C ARG A 38 -3.80 3.87 14.14
N ARG A 39 -3.18 3.86 15.33
CA ARG A 39 -3.90 3.88 16.63
C ARG A 39 -4.69 5.18 16.85
N ALA A 40 -4.28 6.27 16.21
CA ALA A 40 -4.98 7.55 16.25
C ALA A 40 -6.06 7.68 15.14
N GLY A 41 -6.31 6.61 14.37
CA GLY A 41 -7.32 6.62 13.30
C GLY A 41 -6.89 7.33 12.01
N HIS A 42 -5.63 7.78 11.91
CA HIS A 42 -5.15 8.32 10.65
C HIS A 42 -5.02 7.19 9.62
N PRO A 43 -5.48 7.41 8.37
CA PRO A 43 -5.31 6.42 7.33
C PRO A 43 -3.82 6.15 7.18
N SER A 44 -3.48 4.87 7.06
CA SER A 44 -2.10 4.52 6.71
C SER A 44 -1.82 5.17 5.36
N ARG A 45 -0.91 6.15 5.35
CA ARG A 45 -0.20 6.59 4.15
C ARG A 45 0.66 5.41 3.65
N ALA A 46 0.04 4.31 3.24
CA ALA A 46 0.56 3.61 2.08
C ALA A 46 0.69 4.72 1.03
N PRO A 47 1.84 4.86 0.35
CA PRO A 47 2.02 5.92 -0.63
C PRO A 47 0.73 6.02 -1.45
N GLU A 48 0.13 7.19 -1.63
CA GLU A 48 -1.07 7.29 -2.49
C GLU A 48 -0.80 6.64 -3.85
N HIS A 49 0.46 6.73 -4.30
CA HIS A 49 1.02 5.93 -5.37
C HIS A 49 0.74 4.43 -5.24
N SER A 50 0.99 3.80 -4.09
CA SER A 50 0.66 2.38 -3.83
C SER A 50 -0.85 2.10 -3.79
N GLN A 51 -1.69 3.04 -3.38
CA GLN A 51 -3.15 2.85 -3.47
C GLN A 51 -3.59 2.88 -4.93
N GLN A 52 -3.19 3.90 -5.67
CA GLN A 52 -3.51 4.08 -7.09
C GLN A 52 -2.96 2.92 -7.94
N LEU A 53 -1.75 2.46 -7.64
CA LEU A 53 -1.12 1.31 -8.27
C LEU A 53 -1.86 0.00 -7.99
N ARG A 54 -2.39 -0.18 -6.77
CA ARG A 54 -3.24 -1.35 -6.43
C ARG A 54 -4.59 -1.28 -7.11
N SER A 55 -5.22 -0.10 -7.17
CA SER A 55 -6.46 0.10 -7.92
C SER A 55 -6.26 -0.17 -9.41
N GLU A 56 -5.16 0.28 -9.99
CA GLU A 56 -4.81 -0.01 -11.38
C GLU A 56 -4.52 -1.50 -11.59
N ALA A 57 -3.84 -2.15 -10.64
CA ALA A 57 -3.63 -3.60 -10.69
C ALA A 57 -4.94 -4.39 -10.69
N ALA A 58 -5.91 -3.97 -9.87
CA ALA A 58 -7.23 -4.57 -9.82
C ALA A 58 -8.02 -4.33 -11.12
N ARG A 59 -7.91 -3.12 -11.69
CA ARG A 59 -8.53 -2.74 -12.96
C ARG A 59 -8.01 -3.59 -14.12
N LEU A 60 -6.69 -3.66 -14.31
CA LEU A 60 -6.07 -4.46 -15.37
C LEU A 60 -6.46 -5.94 -15.24
N TYR A 61 -6.52 -6.46 -14.01
CA TYR A 61 -6.97 -7.83 -13.79
C TYR A 61 -8.45 -8.03 -14.19
N ALA A 62 -9.32 -7.07 -13.88
CA ALA A 62 -10.73 -7.08 -14.27
C ALA A 62 -10.90 -7.06 -15.81
N GLU A 63 -10.05 -6.29 -16.51
CA GLU A 63 -9.99 -6.22 -17.98
C GLU A 63 -9.54 -7.54 -18.64
N GLY A 64 -9.02 -8.49 -17.86
CA GLY A 64 -8.71 -9.85 -18.32
C GLY A 64 -7.23 -10.19 -18.38
N PHE A 65 -6.35 -9.27 -17.97
CA PHE A 65 -4.93 -9.55 -17.85
C PHE A 65 -4.66 -10.57 -16.73
N THR A 66 -3.64 -11.40 -16.93
CA THR A 66 -3.15 -12.33 -15.90
C THR A 66 -2.36 -11.58 -14.82
N LEU A 67 -2.27 -12.15 -13.61
CA LEU A 67 -1.50 -11.55 -12.50
C LEU A 67 -0.06 -11.21 -12.92
N SER A 68 0.59 -12.08 -13.72
CA SER A 68 1.96 -11.88 -14.17
C SER A 68 2.10 -10.79 -15.25
N GLN A 69 1.09 -10.60 -16.11
CA GLN A 69 1.07 -9.48 -17.05
C GLN A 69 0.91 -8.14 -16.31
N VAL A 70 0.01 -8.09 -15.32
CA VAL A 70 -0.19 -6.90 -14.49
C VAL A 70 1.05 -6.60 -13.65
N SER A 71 1.67 -7.64 -13.08
CA SER A 71 2.95 -7.57 -12.34
C SER A 71 4.05 -6.94 -13.20
N ALA A 72 4.22 -7.43 -14.43
CA ALA A 72 5.20 -6.89 -15.38
C ALA A 72 4.88 -5.44 -15.81
N GLN A 73 3.61 -5.11 -16.04
CA GLN A 73 3.19 -3.79 -16.49
C GLN A 73 3.32 -2.72 -15.39
N LEU A 74 3.04 -3.08 -14.15
CA LEU A 74 3.08 -2.16 -13.01
C LEU A 74 4.39 -2.22 -12.21
N GLY A 75 5.29 -3.15 -12.54
CA GLY A 75 6.56 -3.34 -11.83
C GLY A 75 6.40 -3.77 -10.37
N ILE A 76 5.29 -4.43 -10.03
CA ILE A 76 5.01 -4.94 -8.67
C ILE A 76 4.94 -6.45 -8.66
N GLY A 77 5.33 -7.09 -7.56
CA GLY A 77 5.28 -8.56 -7.47
C GLY A 77 3.86 -9.13 -7.61
N ASP A 78 3.75 -10.35 -8.13
CA ASP A 78 2.48 -11.04 -8.35
C ASP A 78 1.61 -11.14 -7.08
N GLU A 79 2.22 -11.27 -5.90
CA GLU A 79 1.48 -11.24 -4.63
C GLU A 79 0.88 -9.87 -4.32
N ALA A 80 1.55 -8.79 -4.69
CA ALA A 80 1.01 -7.44 -4.53
C ALA A 80 -0.19 -7.22 -5.46
N VAL A 81 -0.12 -7.72 -6.69
CA VAL A 81 -1.26 -7.73 -7.62
C VAL A 81 -2.41 -8.56 -7.05
N ARG A 82 -2.15 -9.78 -6.56
CA ARG A 82 -3.17 -10.64 -5.96
C ARG A 82 -3.84 -9.96 -4.76
N SER A 83 -3.06 -9.37 -3.87
CA SER A 83 -3.55 -8.62 -2.72
C SER A 83 -4.39 -7.43 -3.15
N ALA A 84 -3.97 -6.72 -4.19
CA ALA A 84 -4.71 -5.60 -4.75
C ALA A 84 -6.08 -6.00 -5.32
N VAL A 85 -6.15 -7.11 -6.06
CA VAL A 85 -7.41 -7.63 -6.60
C VAL A 85 -8.37 -7.98 -5.46
N VAL A 86 -7.92 -8.73 -4.45
CA VAL A 86 -8.76 -9.11 -3.30
C VAL A 86 -9.21 -7.90 -2.50
N ALA A 87 -8.32 -6.92 -2.27
CA ALA A 87 -8.64 -5.70 -1.54
C ALA A 87 -9.69 -4.82 -2.24
N ASN A 88 -9.78 -4.89 -3.58
CA ASN A 88 -10.79 -4.19 -4.37
C ASN A 88 -12.05 -5.06 -4.64
N GLY A 89 -12.22 -6.17 -3.91
CA GLY A 89 -13.40 -7.04 -4.03
C GLY A 89 -13.38 -7.99 -5.23
N GLY A 90 -12.26 -8.10 -5.94
CA GLY A 90 -12.09 -9.03 -7.04
C GLY A 90 -11.80 -10.45 -6.56
N THR A 91 -12.44 -11.44 -7.19
CA THR A 91 -12.15 -12.86 -6.96
C THR A 91 -10.98 -13.30 -7.85
N ILE A 92 -9.99 -13.96 -7.25
CA ILE A 92 -8.89 -14.54 -8.00
C ILE A 92 -9.41 -15.69 -8.85
N ARG A 93 -9.31 -15.53 -10.17
CA ARG A 93 -9.64 -16.56 -11.16
C ARG A 93 -8.82 -17.81 -10.85
N PRO A 94 -9.40 -19.01 -10.94
CA PRO A 94 -8.65 -20.25 -10.80
C PRO A 94 -7.49 -20.25 -11.79
N LYS A 95 -6.35 -20.81 -11.39
CA LYS A 95 -5.12 -20.84 -12.20
C LYS A 95 -5.41 -21.55 -13.52
N GLY A 96 -5.70 -20.77 -14.56
CA GLY A 96 -5.88 -21.29 -15.91
C GLY A 96 -4.56 -21.92 -16.37
N ARG A 97 -4.64 -23.11 -16.97
CA ARG A 97 -3.50 -23.74 -17.65
C ARG A 97 -2.98 -22.72 -18.68
N ARG A 98 -1.72 -22.30 -18.55
CA ARG A 98 -1.09 -21.34 -19.45
C ARG A 98 -1.20 -21.89 -20.87
N ARG A 99 -2.08 -21.32 -21.70
CA ARG A 99 -2.04 -21.52 -23.16
C ARG A 99 -0.78 -20.79 -23.61
N MET A 100 0.30 -21.53 -23.75
CA MET A 100 1.48 -21.06 -24.46
C MET A 100 1.06 -20.96 -25.92
N ASN A 101 0.66 -19.77 -26.36
CA ASN A 101 0.63 -19.50 -27.79
C ASN A 101 2.09 -19.31 -28.20
N ALA A 102 2.58 -20.28 -28.98
CA ALA A 102 3.86 -20.26 -29.66
C ALA A 102 3.87 -19.21 -30.77
#